data_AF-G8LUR4-F1
#
_entry.id   AF-G8LUR4-F1
#
_cell.length_a   1.000
_cell.length_b   1.000
_cell.length_c   1.000
_cell.angle_alpha   90.00
_cell.angle_beta   90.00
_cell.angle_gamma   90.00
#
_symmetry.space_group_name_H-M   'P 1'
#
loop_
_entity.id
_entity.type
_entity.pdbx_description
1 polymer ?
#
loop_
_entity_poly.entity_id
_entity_poly.type
_entity_poly.pdbx_seq_one_letter_code
_entity_poly.pdbx_strand_id
1 'polypeptide(L)' 'MVLLSEYSDYLIVNEEGITLDPGAPDEIKKKVIDIDNEYFKTYGHHLIKGIADPGPLK' A
#
# COMPACT_ATOMS: atom_id res chain seq x y z
N MET A 1 -11.06 -6.41 9.42
CA MET A 1 -10.93 -6.18 7.96
C MET A 1 -10.96 -4.68 7.73
N VAL A 2 -9.80 -4.05 7.67
CA VAL A 2 -9.68 -2.66 7.23
C VAL A 2 -9.70 -2.69 5.70
N LEU A 3 -10.61 -1.93 5.09
CA LEU A 3 -10.80 -1.96 3.64
C LEU A 3 -9.96 -0.84 3.01
N LEU A 4 -9.15 -1.17 2.01
CA LEU A 4 -8.44 -0.18 1.20
C LEU A 4 -9.39 0.87 0.58
N SER A 5 -10.67 0.51 0.44
CA SER A 5 -11.75 1.41 0.01
C SER A 5 -11.90 2.65 0.90
N GLU A 6 -11.48 2.62 2.17
CA GLU A 6 -11.51 3.80 3.05
C GLU A 6 -10.42 4.83 2.71
N TYR A 7 -9.41 4.43 1.92
CA TYR A 7 -8.28 5.26 1.54
C TYR A 7 -8.26 5.54 0.04
N SER A 8 -9.36 5.30 -0.68
CA SER A 8 -9.44 5.41 -2.14
C SER A 8 -8.99 6.77 -2.67
N ASP A 9 -9.23 7.87 -1.95
CA ASP A 9 -8.79 9.22 -2.32
C ASP A 9 -7.26 9.39 -2.32
N TYR A 10 -6.55 8.50 -1.62
CA TYR A 10 -5.09 8.50 -1.53
C TYR A 10 -4.46 7.35 -2.33
N LEU A 11 -5.26 6.53 -3.00
CA LEU A 11 -4.78 5.40 -3.81
C LEU A 11 -4.87 5.79 -5.29
N ILE A 12 -3.74 5.72 -5.98
CA ILE A 12 -3.64 6.01 -7.40
C ILE A 12 -3.59 4.67 -8.14
N VAL A 13 -4.60 4.39 -8.95
CA VAL A 13 -4.60 3.21 -9.82
C VAL A 13 -3.91 3.58 -11.13
N ASN A 14 -2.87 2.84 -11.49
CA ASN A 14 -2.12 3.00 -12.74
C ASN A 14 -1.93 1.65 -13.46
N GLU A 15 -1.24 1.67 -14.60
CA GLU A 15 -1.00 0.47 -15.41
C GLU A 15 -0.15 -0.59 -14.70
N GLU A 16 0.60 -0.23 -13.67
CA GLU A 16 1.46 -1.12 -12.88
C GLU A 16 0.76 -1.70 -11.63
N GLY A 17 -0.41 -1.17 -11.27
CA GLY A 17 -1.21 -1.59 -10.12
C GLY A 17 -1.79 -0.42 -9.32
N ILE A 18 -1.84 -0.58 -8.00
CA ILE A 18 -2.26 0.47 -7.07
C ILE A 18 -1.00 1.07 -6.46
N THR A 19 -0.87 2.39 -6.45
CA THR A 19 0.18 3.11 -5.75
C THR A 19 -0.43 4.07 -4.74
N LEU A 20 0.40 4.55 -3.80
CA LEU A 20 -0.04 5.50 -2.78
C LEU A 20 0.31 6.93 -3.21
N ASP A 21 -0.63 7.85 -3.03
CA ASP A 21 -0.42 9.26 -3.30
C ASP A 21 0.72 9.82 -2.43
N PRO A 22 1.74 10.47 -3.02
CA PRO A 22 2.87 11.00 -2.28
C PRO A 22 2.50 12.15 -1.33
N GLY A 23 1.40 12.85 -1.60
CA GLY A 23 0.82 13.89 -0.74
C GLY A 23 -0.07 13.35 0.38
N ALA A 24 -0.29 12.04 0.46
CA ALA A 24 -1.07 11.44 1.54
C ALA A 24 -0.45 11.74 2.92
N PRO A 25 -1.27 11.99 3.96
CA PRO A 25 -0.79 12.16 5.32
C PRO A 25 -0.02 10.92 5.80
N ASP A 26 1.05 11.10 6.59
CA ASP A 26 1.88 9.99 7.09
C ASP A 26 1.07 8.92 7.85
N GLU A 27 0.00 9.32 8.56
CA GLU A 27 -0.90 8.38 9.23
C GLU A 27 -1.58 7.43 8.23
N ILE A 28 -2.05 7.97 7.10
CA ILE A 28 -2.68 7.20 6.03
C ILE A 28 -1.65 6.28 5.39
N LYS A 29 -0.44 6.81 5.11
CA LYS A 29 0.65 5.99 4.57
C LYS A 29 0.93 4.78 5.45
N LYS A 30 1.07 5.00 6.75
CA LYS A 30 1.30 3.91 7.71
C LYS A 30 0.15 2.90 7.73
N LYS A 31 -1.10 3.34 7.78
CA LYS A 31 -2.28 2.44 7.77
C LYS A 31 -2.35 1.61 6.50
N VAL A 32 -2.11 2.23 5.35
CA VAL A 32 -2.12 1.55 4.05
C VAL A 32 -1.00 0.52 3.96
N ILE A 33 0.19 0.83 4.49
CA ILE A 33 1.32 -0.11 4.61
C ILE A 33 0.99 -1.29 5.53
N ASP A 34 0.34 -1.04 6.67
CA ASP A 34 -0.09 -2.11 7.58
C ASP A 34 -1.09 -3.07 6.90
N ILE A 35 -2.05 -2.54 6.14
CA ILE A 35 -3.01 -3.34 5.37
C ILE A 35 -2.30 -4.17 4.29
N ASP A 36 -1.41 -3.55 3.53
CA ASP A 36 -0.63 -4.22 2.49
C ASP A 36 0.23 -5.36 3.07
N ASN A 37 0.84 -5.15 4.24
CA ASN A 37 1.59 -6.19 4.95
C ASN A 37 0.71 -7.32 5.47
N GLU A 38 -0.47 -7.03 6.02
CA GLU A 38 -1.44 -8.05 6.45
C GLU A 38 -1.92 -8.89 5.26
N TYR A 39 -2.19 -8.23 4.13
CA TYR A 39 -2.54 -8.89 2.89
C TYR A 39 -1.38 -9.76 2.37
N PHE A 40 -0.15 -9.26 2.34
CA PHE A 40 1.02 -10.02 1.95
C PHE A 40 1.21 -11.28 2.80
N LYS A 41 1.06 -11.17 4.13
CA LYS A 41 1.13 -12.34 5.03
C LYS A 41 0.06 -13.39 4.73
N THR A 42 -1.10 -12.98 4.23
CA THR A 42 -2.24 -13.86 3.97
C THR A 42 -2.18 -14.49 2.57
N TYR A 43 -1.77 -13.71 1.55
CA TYR A 43 -1.86 -14.08 0.14
C TYR A 43 -0.51 -14.16 -0.60
N GLY A 44 0.59 -13.77 0.05
CA GLY A 44 1.95 -13.89 -0.49
C GLY A 44 2.33 -12.85 -1.56
N HIS A 45 1.53 -11.80 -1.74
CA HIS A 45 1.82 -10.73 -2.72
C HIS A 45 1.34 -9.37 -2.20
N HIS A 46 2.01 -8.29 -2.63
CA HIS A 46 1.66 -6.91 -2.28
C HIS A 46 0.51 -6.41 -3.16
N LEU A 47 -0.42 -5.67 -2.56
CA LEU A 47 -1.48 -4.95 -3.27
C LEU A 47 -0.97 -3.62 -3.82
N ILE A 48 -0.08 -2.95 -3.09
CA ILE A 48 0.34 -1.58 -3.41
C ILE A 48 1.79 -1.57 -3.86
N LYS A 49 1.98 -1.17 -5.11
CA LYS A 49 3.26 -0.95 -5.77
C LYS A 49 3.76 0.45 -5.40
N GLY A 50 5.01 0.59 -4.99
CA GLY A 50 5.59 1.91 -4.69
C GLY A 50 5.43 2.40 -3.25
N ILE A 51 4.80 1.62 -2.36
CA ILE A 51 5.29 1.57 -0.98
C ILE A 51 6.70 1.02 -1.15
N ALA A 52 7.71 1.85 -0.87
CA ALA A 52 9.10 1.51 -1.10
C ALA A 52 9.32 0.04 -0.73
N ASP A 53 9.60 -0.77 -1.76
CA ASP A 53 10.28 -2.05 -1.61
C ASP A 53 11.37 -1.74 -0.59
N PRO A 54 11.34 -2.28 0.65
CA PRO A 54 12.52 -2.21 1.48
C PRO A 54 13.50 -3.06 0.68
N GLY A 55 14.28 -2.40 -0.19
CA GLY A 55 15.02 -3.03 -1.25
C GLY A 55 15.82 -4.21 -0.69
N PRO A 56 16.16 -5.21 -1.53
CA PRO A 56 16.68 -6.49 -1.08
C PRO A 56 17.69 -6.27 0.04
N LEU A 57 17.36 -6.77 1.24
CA LEU A 57 18.23 -6.74 2.43
C LEU A 57 19.61 -7.20 1.97
N LYS A 58 20.57 -6.27 1.89
CA LYS A 58 21.94 -6.51 1.46
C LYS A 58 22.87 -6.42 2.64
#